data_AF-A0A6M1SZ66-F1
#
_entry.id   AF-A0A6M1SZ66-F1
#
_cell.length_a   1.000
_cell.length_b   1.000
_cell.length_c   1.000
_cell.angle_alpha   90.00
_cell.angle_beta   90.00
_cell.angle_gamma   90.00
#
_symmetry.space_group_name_H-M   'P 1'
#
loop_
_entity.id
_entity.type
_entity.pdbx_description
1 polymer ?
#
loop_
_entity_poly.entity_id
_entity_poly.type
_entity_poly.pdbx_seq_one_letter_code
_entity_poly.pdbx_strand_id
1 'polypeptide(L)'
;MENLDGTTLFWLITVGMVIGSAAKVVMWNKGLTITTNILAGVLGTVIVGGIGIELEVPGSLMFGVLGGLAILFIANVFFLQDEHEATEH
;
A
#
# COMPACT_ATOMS: atom_id res chain seq x y z
N MET A 1 -14.53 -14.75 14.20
CA MET A 1 -14.90 -13.39 13.76
C MET A 1 -13.62 -12.60 13.77
N GLU A 2 -13.20 -12.10 12.60
CA GLU A 2 -12.03 -11.22 12.52
C GLU A 2 -12.46 -9.87 13.11
N ASN A 3 -11.72 -9.37 14.10
CA ASN A 3 -12.07 -8.15 14.82
C ASN A 3 -10.95 -7.14 14.62
N LEU A 4 -11.29 -5.86 14.52
CA LEU A 4 -10.31 -4.79 14.47
C LEU A 4 -9.71 -4.56 15.86
N ASP A 5 -8.76 -5.40 16.24
CA ASP A 5 -8.00 -5.31 17.48
C ASP A 5 -6.57 -4.80 17.22
N GLY A 6 -5.83 -4.56 18.31
CA GLY A 6 -4.44 -4.10 18.22
C GLY A 6 -3.53 -5.06 17.45
N THR A 7 -3.79 -6.37 17.55
CA THR A 7 -3.04 -7.42 16.84
C THR A 7 -3.24 -7.32 15.33
N THR A 8 -4.49 -7.15 14.90
CA THR A 8 -4.86 -7.07 13.48
C THR A 8 -4.35 -5.78 12.86
N LEU A 9 -4.47 -4.65 13.56
CA LEU A 9 -3.87 -3.38 13.14
C LEU A 9 -2.35 -3.49 13.02
N PHE A 10 -1.68 -4.14 13.98
CA PHE A 10 -0.24 -4.38 13.91
C PHE A 10 0.15 -5.15 12.65
N TRP A 11 -0.60 -6.20 12.30
CA TRP A 11 -0.33 -6.97 11.09
C TRP A 11 -0.61 -6.18 9.81
N LEU A 12 -1.71 -5.42 9.74
CA LEU A 12 -2.01 -4.58 8.58
C LEU A 12 -0.91 -3.52 8.35
N ILE A 13 -0.44 -2.88 9.42
CA ILE A 13 0.67 -1.91 9.33
C ILE A 13 1.96 -2.62 8.91
N THR A 14 2.29 -3.76 9.53
CA THR A 14 3.50 -4.53 9.22
C THR A 14 3.54 -4.95 7.76
N VAL A 15 2.45 -5.51 7.26
CA VAL A 15 2.31 -5.89 5.86
C VAL A 15 2.42 -4.68 4.94
N GLY A 16 1.75 -3.57 5.27
CA GLY A 16 1.84 -2.30 4.54
C GLY A 16 3.27 -1.77 4.41
N MET A 17 4.05 -1.85 5.50
CA MET A 17 5.47 -1.48 5.48
C MET A 17 6.30 -2.42 4.60
N VAL A 18 6.06 -3.72 4.68
CA VAL A 18 6.76 -4.73 3.87
C VAL A 18 6.48 -4.52 2.39
N ILE A 19 5.22 -4.39 1.99
CA ILE A 19 4.86 -4.20 0.56
C ILE A 19 5.33 -2.84 0.04
N GLY A 20 5.29 -1.78 0.84
CA GLY A 20 5.80 -0.46 0.44
C GLY A 20 7.32 -0.49 0.23
N SER A 21 8.05 -1.17 1.12
CA SER A 21 9.48 -1.37 0.96
C SER A 21 9.80 -2.23 -0.27
N ALA A 22 9.07 -3.33 -0.46
CA ALA A 22 9.22 -4.20 -1.62
C ALA A 22 8.92 -3.46 -2.93
N ALA A 23 7.89 -2.62 -2.97
CA ALA A 23 7.57 -1.79 -4.13
C ALA A 23 8.72 -0.86 -4.50
N LYS A 24 9.38 -0.24 -3.51
CA LYS A 24 10.57 0.58 -3.80
C LYS A 24 11.72 -0.25 -4.36
N VAL A 25 11.98 -1.44 -3.83
CA VAL A 25 13.02 -2.34 -4.35
C VAL A 25 12.73 -2.74 -5.80
N VAL A 26 11.47 -3.02 -6.14
CA VAL A 26 11.04 -3.35 -7.51
C VAL A 26 11.20 -2.17 -8.47
N MET A 27 10.85 -0.96 -8.03
CA MET A 27 10.97 0.27 -8.83
C MET A 27 12.41 0.83 -8.90
N TRP A 28 13.32 0.29 -8.08
CA TRP A 28 14.72 0.69 -7.99
C TRP A 28 14.88 2.21 -7.79
N ASN A 29 15.46 2.92 -8.77
CA ASN A 29 15.69 4.36 -8.73
C ASN A 29 14.54 5.20 -9.30
N LYS A 30 13.50 4.57 -9.85
CA LYS A 30 12.34 5.28 -10.40
C LYS A 30 11.18 5.28 -9.40
N GLY A 31 10.17 6.10 -9.67
CA GLY A 31 8.95 6.14 -8.87
C GLY A 31 9.13 6.87 -7.53
N LEU A 32 8.18 6.63 -6.63
CA LEU A 32 8.12 7.31 -5.33
C LEU A 32 9.34 7.07 -4.45
N THR A 33 9.56 7.98 -3.50
CA THR A 33 10.57 7.79 -2.45
C THR A 33 10.21 6.60 -1.55
N ILE A 34 11.20 6.03 -0.85
CA ILE A 34 10.96 4.90 0.06
C ILE A 34 9.95 5.26 1.16
N THR A 35 10.04 6.45 1.73
CA THR A 35 9.13 6.93 2.78
C THR A 35 7.71 7.04 2.26
N THR A 36 7.52 7.60 1.06
CA THR A 36 6.19 7.74 0.46
C THR A 36 5.59 6.38 0.11
N ASN A 37 6.39 5.44 -0.41
CA ASN A 37 5.92 4.08 -0.66
C ASN A 37 5.52 3.35 0.63
N ILE A 38 6.30 3.47 1.70
CA ILE A 38 5.93 2.85 2.98
C ILE A 38 4.62 3.45 3.51
N LEU A 39 4.48 4.78 3.50
CA LEU A 39 3.25 5.44 3.95
C LEU A 39 2.04 5.05 3.10
N ALA A 40 2.18 5.05 1.78
CA ALA A 40 1.09 4.67 0.87
C ALA A 40 0.70 3.20 1.04
N GLY A 41 1.68 2.29 1.22
CA GLY A 41 1.45 0.88 1.50
C GLY A 41 0.69 0.68 2.81
N VAL A 42 1.14 1.31 3.90
CA VAL A 42 0.45 1.25 5.21
C VAL A 42 -0.97 1.78 5.13
N LEU A 43 -1.18 2.97 4.55
CA LEU A 43 -2.52 3.55 4.42
C LEU A 43 -3.44 2.65 3.60
N GLY A 44 -2.96 2.14 2.46
CA GLY A 44 -3.78 1.26 1.62
C GLY A 44 -4.13 -0.05 2.28
N THR A 45 -3.18 -0.66 3.00
CA THR A 45 -3.42 -1.92 3.72
C THR A 45 -4.35 -1.74 4.91
N VAL A 46 -4.17 -0.69 5.69
CA VAL A 46 -5.03 -0.39 6.85
C VAL A 46 -6.44 -0.03 6.44
N ILE A 47 -6.62 0.82 5.42
CA ILE A 47 -7.95 1.25 4.97
C ILE A 47 -8.71 0.08 4.35
N VAL A 48 -8.12 -0.62 3.39
CA VAL A 48 -8.82 -1.70 2.68
C VAL A 48 -8.99 -2.94 3.56
N GLY A 49 -7.98 -3.28 4.36
CA GLY A 49 -8.10 -4.36 5.35
C GLY A 49 -9.16 -4.03 6.41
N GLY A 50 -9.16 -2.80 6.93
CA GLY A 50 -10.17 -2.33 7.89
C GLY A 50 -11.59 -2.40 7.34
N ILE A 51 -11.81 -1.93 6.10
CA ILE A 51 -13.11 -2.06 5.42
C ILE A 51 -13.51 -3.54 5.27
N GLY A 52 -12.56 -4.42 4.93
CA GLY A 52 -12.82 -5.86 4.85
C GLY A 52 -13.29 -6.47 6.16
N ILE A 53 -12.72 -6.04 7.29
CA ILE A 53 -13.12 -6.46 8.63
C ILE A 53 -14.54 -5.98 8.95
N GLU A 54 -14.83 -4.70 8.73
CA GLU A 54 -16.15 -4.09 9.01
C GLU A 54 -17.28 -4.69 8.17
N LEU A 55 -16.97 -5.16 6.95
CA LEU A 55 -17.91 -5.85 6.07
C LEU A 55 -17.99 -7.36 6.33
N GLU A 56 -17.34 -7.85 7.38
CA GLU A 56 -17.28 -9.27 7.77
C GLU A 56 -16.77 -10.19 6.64
N VAL A 57 -15.92 -9.66 5.75
CA VAL A 57 -15.35 -10.42 4.64
C VAL A 57 -14.20 -11.27 5.17
N PRO A 58 -14.21 -12.60 4.96
CA PRO A 58 -13.13 -13.47 5.42
C PRO A 58 -11.83 -13.15 4.68
N GLY A 59 -10.72 -13.09 5.42
CA GLY A 59 -9.39 -12.86 4.85
C GLY A 59 -9.07 -11.38 4.66
N SER A 60 -9.52 -10.52 5.58
CA SER A 60 -9.29 -9.08 5.52
C SER A 60 -7.82 -8.68 5.36
N LEU A 61 -6.89 -9.47 5.90
CA LEU A 61 -5.46 -9.25 5.72
C LEU A 61 -5.03 -9.32 4.25
N MET A 62 -5.58 -10.29 3.51
CA MET A 62 -5.31 -10.46 2.08
C MET A 62 -5.91 -9.30 1.29
N PHE A 63 -7.10 -8.84 1.65
CA PHE A 63 -7.68 -7.63 1.06
C PHE A 63 -6.86 -6.38 1.37
N GLY A 64 -6.29 -6.28 2.58
CA GLY A 64 -5.32 -5.23 2.91
C GLY A 64 -4.07 -5.28 2.02
N VAL A 65 -3.51 -6.46 1.78
CA VAL A 65 -2.39 -6.62 0.83
C VAL A 65 -2.78 -6.11 -0.55
N LEU A 66 -3.93 -6.55 -1.07
CA LEU A 66 -4.43 -6.16 -2.39
C LEU A 66 -4.68 -4.66 -2.49
N GLY A 67 -5.28 -4.07 -1.46
CA GLY A 67 -5.53 -2.63 -1.38
C GLY A 67 -4.24 -1.81 -1.35
N GLY A 68 -3.27 -2.23 -0.52
CA GLY A 68 -1.96 -1.61 -0.47
C GLY A 68 -1.20 -1.69 -1.79
N LEU A 69 -1.22 -2.86 -2.46
CA LEU A 69 -0.62 -3.03 -3.78
C LEU A 69 -1.32 -2.16 -4.84
N ALA A 70 -2.64 -2.09 -4.85
CA ALA A 70 -3.39 -1.26 -5.79
C ALA A 70 -3.06 0.23 -5.63
N ILE A 71 -3.02 0.72 -4.39
CA ILE A 71 -2.66 2.12 -4.10
C ILE A 71 -1.20 2.39 -4.49
N LEU A 72 -0.28 1.50 -4.17
CA LEU A 72 1.13 1.65 -4.55
C LEU A 72 1.32 1.65 -6.06
N PHE A 73 0.61 0.76 -6.77
CA PHE A 73 0.64 0.70 -8.22
C PHE A 73 0.16 2.02 -8.83
N ILE A 74 -1.02 2.49 -8.42
CA ILE A 74 -1.61 3.76 -8.89
C ILE A 74 -0.65 4.91 -8.61
N ALA A 75 -0.18 5.04 -7.37
CA ALA A 75 0.66 6.16 -6.96
C ALA A 75 2.01 6.19 -7.70
N ASN A 76 2.63 5.04 -7.93
CA ASN A 76 3.87 4.98 -8.70
C ASN A 76 3.63 5.20 -10.21
N VAL A 77 2.53 4.72 -10.78
CA VAL A 77 2.20 4.96 -12.20
C VAL A 77 2.02 6.45 -12.47
N PHE A 78 1.23 7.15 -11.65
CA PHE A 78 1.02 8.59 -11.83
C PHE A 78 2.31 9.39 -11.61
N PHE A 79 3.11 9.04 -10.60
CA PHE A 79 4.40 9.70 -10.38
C PHE A 79 5.35 9.59 -11.59
N LEU A 80 5.38 8.42 -12.23
CA LEU A 80 6.21 8.20 -13.41
C LEU A 80 5.72 8.98 -14.64
N GLN A 81 4.42 9.28 -14.73
CA GLN A 81 3.88 10.11 -15.81
C GLN A 81 4.31 11.57 -15.63
N ASP A 82 4.19 12.12 -14.42
CA ASP A 82 4.63 13.49 -14.11
C ASP A 82 6.14 13.68 -14.37
N GLU A 83 6.96 12.67 -14.03
CA GLU A 83 8.41 12.71 -14.27
C GLU A 83 8.74 12.76 -15.77
N HIS A 84 7.96 12.10 -16.63
CA HIS A 84 8.16 12.11 -18.08
C HIS A 84 7.81 13.47 -18.70
N GLU A 85 6.65 14.04 -18.34
CA GLU A 85 6.21 15.35 -18.86
C GLU A 85 7.16 16.49 -18.46
N ALA A 86 7.75 16.42 -17.26
CA ALA A 86 8.71 17.43 -16.80
C ALA A 86 10.03 17.43 -17.57
N THR A 87 10.42 16.32 -18.21
CA THR A 87 11.67 16.21 -18.97
C THR A 87 11.55 16.56 -20.46
N GLU A 88 10.33 16.70 -20.99
CA GLU A 88 10.09 17.05 -22.40
C GLU A 88 9.92 18.57 -22.64
N HIS A 89 10.03 19.39 -21.59
CA HIS A 89 10.03 20.86 -21.62
C HIS A 89 11.42 21.46 -21.32
#